data_AF-A0A975D336-F1
#
_entry.id   AF-A0A975D336-F1
#
_cell.length_a   1.000
_cell.length_b   1.000
_cell.length_c   1.000
_cell.angle_alpha   90.00
_cell.angle_beta   90.00
_cell.angle_gamma   90.00
#
_symmetry.space_group_name_H-M   'P 1'
#
loop_
_entity.id
_entity.type
_entity.pdbx_description
1 polymer ?
#
loop_
_entity_poly.entity_id
_entity_poly.type
_entity_poly.pdbx_seq_one_letter_code
_entity_poly.pdbx_strand_id
1 'polypeptide(L)'
;MTEDQVTKIAERIERIYVRVRQLERESADPHGGLRLIPGEEWLNTPLRSRLAAVDDALSGLRYAAWCIGETLIVMGGTAALDAVLRRVERGEHGFKIASWLDHRWDGVTDGRQGWHA
;
A
#
# COMPACT_ATOMS: atom_id res chain seq x y z
N MET A 1 8.30 21.21 4.32
CA MET A 1 7.20 20.82 3.40
C MET A 1 6.09 21.85 3.47
N THR A 2 5.45 22.15 2.34
CA THR A 2 4.27 23.03 2.28
C THR A 2 2.98 22.25 2.56
N GLU A 3 1.90 22.94 2.93
CA GLU A 3 0.59 22.33 3.16
C GLU A 3 0.00 21.67 1.91
N ASP A 4 0.24 22.27 0.73
CA ASP A 4 -0.14 21.70 -0.56
C ASP A 4 0.59 20.38 -0.85
N GLN A 5 1.90 20.30 -0.53
CA GLN A 5 2.66 19.05 -0.65
C GLN A 5 2.13 17.97 0.29
N VAL A 6 1.88 18.32 1.56
CA VAL A 6 1.29 17.40 2.56
C VAL A 6 -0.05 16.86 2.08
N THR A 7 -0.92 17.72 1.55
CA THR A 7 -2.24 17.34 1.04
C THR A 7 -2.14 16.38 -0.14
N LYS A 8 -1.30 16.69 -1.13
CA LYS A 8 -1.11 15.81 -2.31
C LYS A 8 -0.56 14.43 -1.95
N ILE A 9 0.34 14.37 -0.97
CA ILE A 9 0.90 13.10 -0.48
C ILE A 9 -0.17 12.31 0.27
N ALA A 10 -0.93 12.95 1.15
CA ALA A 10 -2.05 12.32 1.87
C ALA A 10 -3.09 11.72 0.91
N GLU A 11 -3.53 12.47 -0.11
CA GLU A 11 -4.46 11.98 -1.14
C GLU A 11 -3.89 10.78 -1.93
N ARG A 12 -2.58 10.76 -2.18
CA ARG A 12 -1.94 9.63 -2.85
C ARG A 12 -1.92 8.39 -1.96
N ILE A 13 -1.65 8.55 -0.67
CA ILE A 13 -1.73 7.46 0.31
C ILE A 13 -3.17 6.92 0.42
N GLU A 14 -4.17 7.80 0.47
CA GLU A 14 -5.58 7.41 0.50
C GLU A 14 -5.96 6.56 -0.73
N ARG A 15 -5.55 6.97 -1.93
CA ARG A 15 -5.76 6.19 -3.16
C ARG A 15 -5.07 4.82 -3.12
N ILE A 16 -3.83 4.77 -2.63
CA ILE A 16 -3.10 3.50 -2.47
C ILE A 16 -3.85 2.58 -1.51
N TYR A 17 -4.26 3.09 -0.35
CA TYR A 17 -5.00 2.32 0.64
C TYR A 17 -6.30 1.77 0.08
N VAL A 18 -7.11 2.60 -0.58
CA VAL A 18 -8.38 2.16 -1.20
C VAL A 18 -8.14 1.04 -2.21
N ARG A 19 -7.11 1.18 -3.07
CA ARG A 19 -6.78 0.15 -4.05
C ARG A 19 -6.30 -1.15 -3.39
N VAL A 20 -5.49 -1.07 -2.33
CA VAL A 20 -5.06 -2.23 -1.55
C VAL A 20 -6.28 -2.95 -0.97
N ARG A 21 -7.21 -2.23 -0.34
CA ARG A 21 -8.43 -2.85 0.23
C ARG A 21 -9.33 -3.47 -0.84
N GLN A 22 -9.40 -2.89 -2.03
CA GLN A 22 -10.13 -3.47 -3.15
C GLN A 22 -9.49 -4.79 -3.61
N LEU A 23 -8.18 -4.78 -3.86
CA LEU A 23 -7.44 -5.97 -4.29
C LEU A 23 -7.45 -7.09 -3.23
N GLU A 24 -7.35 -6.74 -1.95
CA GLU A 24 -7.48 -7.70 -0.84
C GLU A 24 -8.86 -8.38 -0.84
N ARG A 25 -9.94 -7.67 -1.18
CA ARG A 25 -11.28 -8.27 -1.33
C ARG A 25 -11.38 -9.15 -2.58
N GLU A 26 -10.84 -8.69 -3.71
CA GLU A 26 -10.81 -9.45 -4.96
C GLU A 26 -10.01 -10.76 -4.81
N SER A 27 -8.94 -10.75 -4.00
CA SER A 27 -8.17 -11.95 -3.67
C SER A 27 -8.85 -12.85 -2.63
N ALA A 28 -9.64 -12.29 -1.71
CA ALA A 28 -10.30 -13.03 -0.62
C ALA A 28 -11.66 -13.62 -1.02
N ASP A 29 -12.15 -13.35 -2.24
CA ASP A 29 -13.35 -13.96 -2.80
C ASP A 29 -12.99 -15.05 -3.84
N PRO A 30 -12.58 -16.26 -3.40
CA PRO A 30 -12.40 -17.40 -4.30
C PRO A 30 -13.75 -17.96 -4.82
N HIS A 31 -14.88 -17.33 -4.49
CA HIS A 31 -16.23 -17.86 -4.70
C HIS A 31 -17.13 -17.01 -5.61
N GLY A 32 -16.54 -16.10 -6.39
CA GLY A 32 -17.10 -15.63 -7.65
C GLY A 32 -17.18 -16.74 -8.71
N GLY A 33 -17.92 -17.81 -8.42
CA GLY A 33 -18.16 -18.96 -9.29
C GLY A 33 -17.17 -20.10 -9.11
N LEU A 34 -17.50 -21.06 -8.24
CA LEU A 34 -16.93 -22.41 -8.27
C LEU A 34 -17.35 -23.08 -9.58
N ARG A 35 -16.62 -22.83 -10.68
CA ARG A 35 -16.70 -23.64 -11.89
C ARG A 35 -15.80 -24.85 -11.69
N LEU A 36 -16.41 -26.04 -11.61
CA LEU A 36 -15.70 -27.29 -11.82
C LEU A 36 -15.20 -27.30 -13.26
N ILE A 37 -13.91 -27.02 -13.43
CA ILE A 37 -13.22 -27.12 -14.72
C ILE A 37 -12.66 -28.55 -14.80
N PRO A 38 -13.05 -29.36 -15.80
CA PRO A 38 -12.47 -30.69 -16.02
C PRO A 38 -10.94 -30.63 -16.10
N GLY A 39 -10.25 -31.65 -15.61
CA GLY A 39 -8.80 -31.63 -15.37
C GLY A 39 -7.92 -31.28 -16.58
N GLU A 40 -8.41 -31.47 -17.80
CA GLU A 40 -7.68 -31.15 -19.05
C GLU A 40 -7.69 -29.65 -19.39
N GLU A 41 -8.64 -28.90 -18.85
CA GLU A 41 -8.87 -27.48 -19.15
C GLU A 41 -8.23 -26.56 -18.09
N TRP A 42 -7.91 -27.11 -16.90
CA TRP A 42 -7.20 -26.41 -15.81
C TRP A 42 -5.74 -26.07 -16.13
N LEU A 43 -5.08 -26.92 -16.93
CA LEU A 43 -3.70 -26.70 -17.40
C LEU A 43 -3.60 -25.51 -18.37
N ASN A 44 -4.72 -25.07 -18.96
CA ASN A 44 -4.77 -23.97 -19.93
C ASN A 44 -5.46 -22.70 -19.39
N THR A 45 -5.90 -22.66 -18.12
CA THR A 45 -6.72 -21.54 -17.61
C THR A 45 -5.87 -20.46 -16.88
N PRO A 46 -5.99 -19.15 -17.21
CA PRO A 46 -5.22 -18.04 -16.65
C PRO A 46 -5.45 -17.69 -15.16
N LEU A 47 -6.11 -18.55 -14.37
CA LEU A 47 -6.48 -18.20 -12.99
C LEU A 47 -5.25 -18.06 -12.08
N ARG A 48 -4.25 -18.94 -12.24
CA ARG A 48 -2.96 -18.81 -11.54
C ARG A 48 -2.21 -17.53 -11.92
N SER A 49 -2.39 -17.01 -13.15
CA SER A 49 -1.71 -15.80 -13.59
C SER A 49 -2.35 -14.53 -13.05
N ARG A 50 -3.68 -14.52 -12.81
CA ARG A 50 -4.39 -13.34 -12.31
C ARG A 50 -4.21 -13.11 -10.81
N LEU A 51 -4.29 -14.17 -9.99
CA LEU A 51 -4.01 -14.04 -8.55
C LEU A 51 -2.55 -13.67 -8.30
N ALA A 52 -1.61 -14.28 -9.03
CA ALA A 52 -0.20 -13.88 -8.98
C ALA A 52 0.00 -12.41 -9.40
N ALA A 53 -0.73 -11.93 -10.43
CA ALA A 53 -0.68 -10.52 -10.83
C ALA A 53 -1.32 -9.57 -9.80
N VAL A 54 -2.34 -10.03 -9.06
CA VAL A 54 -2.94 -9.28 -7.94
C VAL A 54 -1.98 -9.22 -6.75
N ASP A 55 -1.31 -10.32 -6.42
CA ASP A 55 -0.31 -10.37 -5.34
C ASP A 55 0.92 -9.48 -5.66
N ASP A 56 1.36 -9.47 -6.92
CA ASP A 56 2.41 -8.58 -7.40
C ASP A 56 1.96 -7.11 -7.31
N ALA A 57 0.73 -6.80 -7.73
CA ALA A 57 0.16 -5.46 -7.60
C ALA A 57 -0.01 -5.01 -6.14
N LEU A 58 -0.46 -5.89 -5.24
CA LEU A 58 -0.58 -5.63 -3.80
C LEU A 58 0.79 -5.35 -3.18
N SER A 59 1.79 -6.16 -3.52
CA SER A 59 3.17 -6.00 -3.06
C SER A 59 3.75 -4.67 -3.56
N GLY A 60 3.54 -4.32 -4.84
CA GLY A 60 3.97 -3.05 -5.42
C GLY A 60 3.31 -1.83 -4.76
N LEU A 61 2.01 -1.89 -4.44
CA LEU A 61 1.31 -0.81 -3.75
C LEU A 61 1.78 -0.64 -2.30
N ARG A 62 2.04 -1.75 -1.59
CA ARG A 62 2.61 -1.72 -0.24
C ARG A 62 4.03 -1.14 -0.25
N TYR A 63 4.85 -1.53 -1.22
CA TYR A 63 6.19 -0.98 -1.40
C TYR A 63 6.16 0.52 -1.76
N ALA A 64 5.22 0.95 -2.60
CA ALA A 64 5.04 2.38 -2.89
C ALA A 64 4.71 3.20 -1.64
N ALA A 65 3.86 2.67 -0.74
CA ALA A 65 3.56 3.33 0.53
C ALA A 65 4.79 3.44 1.44
N TRP A 66 5.64 2.41 1.47
CA TRP A 66 6.91 2.43 2.20
C TRP A 66 7.89 3.48 1.62
N CYS A 67 8.06 3.52 0.29
CA CYS A 67 8.91 4.51 -0.38
C CYS A 67 8.47 5.97 -0.11
N ILE A 68 7.16 6.20 -0.01
CA ILE A 68 6.62 7.51 0.39
C ILE A 68 7.09 7.85 1.81
N GLY A 69 7.05 6.90 2.74
CA GLY A 69 7.57 7.06 4.10
C GLY A 69 9.04 7.46 4.12
N GLU A 70 9.89 6.71 3.41
CA GLU A 70 11.33 7.04 3.30
C GLU A 70 11.56 8.44 2.73
N THR A 71 10.82 8.78 1.67
CA THR A 71 10.92 10.09 1.03
C THR A 71 10.56 11.21 2.00
N LEU A 72 9.50 11.03 2.81
CA LEU A 72 9.10 12.00 3.83
C LEU A 72 10.19 12.20 4.89
N ILE A 73 10.81 11.11 5.35
CA ILE A 73 11.89 11.17 6.34
C ILE A 73 13.11 11.90 5.75
N VAL A 74 13.50 11.61 4.51
CA VAL A 74 14.61 12.32 3.84
C VAL A 74 14.30 13.81 3.65
N MET A 75 13.06 14.16 3.31
CA MET A 75 12.66 15.54 3.03
C MET A 75 12.50 16.42 4.27
N GLY A 76 12.09 15.85 5.41
CA GLY A 76 11.78 16.66 6.58
C GLY A 76 11.71 15.89 7.90
N GLY A 77 12.31 14.71 7.95
CA GLY A 77 12.37 13.86 9.14
C GLY A 77 11.00 13.40 9.62
N THR A 78 10.93 13.00 10.89
CA THR A 78 9.71 12.53 11.54
C THR A 78 8.59 13.58 11.52
N ALA A 79 8.93 14.86 11.59
CA ALA A 79 7.96 15.95 11.51
C ALA A 79 7.17 15.98 10.19
N ALA A 80 7.81 15.62 9.06
CA ALA A 80 7.13 15.51 7.77
C ALA A 80 6.17 14.30 7.72
N LEU A 81 6.60 13.18 8.30
CA LEU A 81 5.80 11.96 8.40
C LEU A 81 4.55 12.21 9.27
N ASP A 82 4.73 12.83 10.43
CA ASP A 82 3.63 13.25 11.32
C ASP A 82 2.67 14.23 10.66
N ALA A 83 3.18 15.18 9.88
CA ALA A 83 2.34 16.15 9.18
C ALA A 83 1.41 15.46 8.16
N VAL A 84 1.91 14.43 7.47
CA VAL A 84 1.12 13.62 6.54
C VAL A 84 0.13 12.72 7.30
N LEU A 85 0.55 12.05 8.37
CA LEU A 85 -0.35 11.23 9.19
C LEU A 85 -1.53 12.06 9.71
N ARG A 86 -1.26 13.22 10.32
CA ARG A 86 -2.32 14.13 10.81
C ARG A 86 -3.24 14.60 9.69
N ARG A 87 -2.74 14.75 8.46
CA ARG A 87 -3.57 15.14 7.31
C ARG A 87 -4.47 13.98 6.84
N VAL A 88 -3.93 12.76 6.82
CA VAL A 88 -4.67 11.53 6.49
C VAL A 88 -5.75 11.26 7.54
N GLU A 89 -5.44 11.44 8.83
CA GLU A 89 -6.38 11.23 9.94
C GLU A 89 -7.64 12.08 9.86
N ARG A 90 -7.56 13.26 9.23
CA ARG A 90 -8.71 14.16 9.00
C ARG A 90 -9.61 13.70 7.85
N GLY A 91 -9.19 12.72 7.04
CA GLY A 91 -9.98 12.16 5.94
C GLY A 91 -11.05 11.16 6.39
N GLU A 92 -11.95 10.80 5.48
CA GLU A 92 -13.10 9.91 5.74
C GLU A 92 -12.72 8.52 6.30
N HIS A 93 -11.51 8.04 5.98
CA HIS A 93 -10.98 6.76 6.44
C HIS A 93 -9.75 6.91 7.35
N GLY A 94 -9.53 8.11 7.88
CA GLY A 94 -8.26 8.52 8.47
C GLY A 94 -7.69 7.56 9.50
N PHE A 95 -8.48 7.12 10.48
CA PHE A 95 -8.03 6.18 11.50
C PHE A 95 -7.58 4.82 10.93
N LYS A 96 -8.31 4.28 9.94
CA LYS A 96 -7.97 2.98 9.32
C LYS A 96 -6.71 3.09 8.47
N ILE A 97 -6.54 4.21 7.78
CA ILE A 97 -5.36 4.45 6.96
C ILE A 97 -4.14 4.67 7.86
N ALA A 98 -4.26 5.46 8.93
CA ALA A 98 -3.19 5.67 9.90
C ALA A 98 -2.71 4.35 10.52
N SER A 99 -3.63 3.51 11.01
CA SER A 99 -3.29 2.18 11.53
C SER A 99 -2.66 1.25 10.46
N TRP A 100 -3.10 1.35 9.20
CA TRP A 100 -2.51 0.58 8.11
C TRP A 100 -1.08 1.04 7.75
N LEU A 101 -0.80 2.34 7.89
CA LEU A 101 0.51 2.95 7.69
C LEU A 101 1.47 2.66 8.84
N ASP A 102 0.99 2.61 10.08
CA ASP A 102 1.81 2.42 11.28
C ASP A 102 2.73 1.20 11.16
N HIS A 103 2.16 0.05 10.77
CA HIS A 103 2.92 -1.18 10.51
C HIS A 103 3.87 -1.13 9.31
N ARG A 104 3.67 -0.19 8.38
CA ARG A 104 4.46 -0.07 7.14
C ARG A 104 5.53 0.98 7.23
N TRP A 105 5.39 1.92 8.16
CA TRP A 105 6.37 2.95 8.43
C TRP A 105 7.20 2.65 9.66
N ASP A 106 6.87 1.56 10.38
CA ASP A 106 7.78 0.95 11.34
C ASP A 106 9.13 0.61 10.66
N GLY A 107 10.22 1.11 11.24
CA GLY A 107 11.58 0.95 10.70
C GLY A 107 11.94 1.82 9.50
N VAL A 108 11.08 2.74 9.03
CA VAL A 108 11.49 3.75 8.04
C VAL A 108 12.50 4.70 8.69
N THR A 109 13.71 4.72 8.14
CA THR A 109 14.81 5.58 8.59
C THR A 109 15.27 6.49 7.45
N ASP A 110 16.13 7.45 7.72
CA ASP A 110 16.61 8.43 6.72
C ASP A 110 17.58 7.84 5.68
N GLY A 111 17.72 6.52 5.62
CA GLY A 111 18.64 5.81 4.74
C GLY A 111 20.13 6.11 4.99
N ARG A 112 20.48 7.03 5.90
CA ARG A 112 21.87 7.42 6.19
C ARG A 112 22.54 6.52 7.22
N GLN A 113 21.78 5.67 7.90
CA GLN A 113 22.32 4.70 8.87
C GLN A 113 22.73 3.35 8.25
N GLY A 114 22.57 3.16 6.93
CA GLY A 114 22.69 1.83 6.28
C GLY A 114 23.98 1.51 5.53
N TRP A 115 24.98 2.39 5.45
CA TRP A 115 26.24 2.15 4.68
C TRP A 115 27.50 2.22 5.54
N HIS A 116 27.41 1.77 6.79
CA HIS A 116 28.57 1.49 7.64
C HIS A 116 28.46 0.06 8.18
N ALA A 117 28.78 -0.91 7.33
CA ALA A 117 29.15 -2.27 7.70
C ALA A 117 30.35 -2.69 6.85
#